data_AF-A0A1D1XP96-F1
#
_entry.id   AF-A0A1D1XP96-F1
#
_cell.length_a   1.000
_cell.length_b   1.000
_cell.length_c   1.000
_cell.angle_alpha   90.00
_cell.angle_beta   90.00
_cell.angle_gamma   90.00
#
_symmetry.space_group_name_H-M   'P 1'
#
loop_
_entity.id
_entity.type
_entity.pdbx_description
1 polymer ?
#
loop_
_entity_poly.entity_id
_entity_poly.type
_entity_poly.pdbx_seq_one_letter_code
_entity_poly.pdbx_strand_id
1 'polypeptide(L)'
;ITFDDAVCSRVNMFLHYPKLGHGERRQIWSKFIKRANLPLKADDFSDYELNGREIRNILHAARLLAKNKGRELSAENVVDVIKIIQEFRQETSEMKKNND
;
A
#
# COMPACT_ATOMS: atom_id res chain seq x y z
N ILE A 1 17.28 -13.31 -3.46
CA ILE A 1 16.75 -14.65 -3.06
C ILE A 1 17.07 -15.57 -4.21
N THR A 2 18.01 -16.48 -4.01
CA THR A 2 18.39 -17.48 -5.01
C THR A 2 17.76 -18.78 -4.54
N PHE A 3 16.72 -19.24 -5.24
CA PHE A 3 16.12 -20.55 -5.01
C PHE A 3 17.04 -21.62 -5.61
N ASP A 4 17.17 -22.77 -4.96
CA ASP A 4 17.96 -23.87 -5.49
C ASP A 4 17.20 -24.62 -6.61
N ASP A 5 17.96 -25.32 -7.46
CA ASP A 5 17.42 -26.03 -8.62
C ASP A 5 16.41 -27.12 -8.24
N ALA A 6 16.55 -27.74 -7.06
CA ALA A 6 15.62 -28.77 -6.61
C ALA A 6 14.28 -28.18 -6.15
N VAL A 7 14.25 -26.93 -5.69
CA VAL A 7 13.02 -26.18 -5.44
C VAL A 7 12.40 -25.70 -6.76
N CYS A 8 13.20 -25.16 -7.68
CA CYS A 8 12.72 -24.72 -8.99
C CYS A 8 12.12 -25.86 -9.82
N SER A 9 12.68 -27.09 -9.74
CA SER A 9 12.14 -28.26 -10.45
C SER A 9 10.74 -28.70 -10.00
N ARG A 10 10.28 -28.23 -8.83
CA ARG A 10 8.95 -28.50 -8.27
C ARG A 10 7.98 -27.33 -8.46
N VAL A 11 8.43 -26.20 -9.00
CA VAL A 11 7.59 -25.04 -9.32
C VAL A 11 7.17 -25.11 -10.78
N ASN A 12 5.93 -25.54 -11.02
CA ASN A 12 5.39 -25.66 -12.38
C ASN A 12 4.92 -24.31 -12.99
N MET A 13 4.76 -23.25 -12.18
CA MET A 13 4.28 -21.95 -12.65
C MET A 13 4.89 -20.80 -11.84
N PHE A 14 5.37 -19.78 -12.55
CA PHE A 14 5.80 -18.51 -11.98
C PHE A 14 4.79 -17.42 -12.34
N LEU A 15 4.13 -16.86 -11.33
CA LEU A 15 3.19 -15.75 -11.53
C LEU A 15 3.93 -14.43 -11.35
N HIS A 16 4.14 -13.70 -12.44
CA HIS A 16 4.67 -12.34 -12.39
C HIS A 16 3.54 -11.36 -12.11
N TYR A 17 3.58 -10.73 -10.94
CA TYR A 17 2.67 -9.64 -10.57
C TYR A 17 3.41 -8.31 -10.70
N PRO A 18 3.25 -7.58 -11.82
CA PRO A 18 3.90 -6.29 -11.99
C PRO A 18 3.36 -5.29 -10.96
N LYS A 19 4.09 -4.18 -10.78
CA LYS A 19 3.57 -3.04 -10.01
C LYS A 19 2.25 -2.58 -10.63
N LEU A 20 1.29 -2.25 -9.77
CA LEU A 20 0.02 -1.69 -10.22
C LEU A 20 0.25 -0.36 -10.93
N GLY A 21 -0.36 -0.17 -12.10
CA GLY A 21 -0.43 1.11 -12.77
C GLY A 21 -1.39 2.09 -12.09
N HIS A 22 -1.33 3.36 -12.47
CA HIS A 22 -2.17 4.43 -11.90
C HIS A 22 -3.68 4.08 -11.94
N GLY A 23 -4.18 3.61 -13.09
CA GLY A 23 -5.58 3.24 -13.26
C GLY A 23 -6.01 2.08 -12.36
N GLU A 24 -5.15 1.07 -12.18
CA GLU A 24 -5.44 -0.08 -11.31
C GLU A 24 -5.46 0.35 -9.83
N ARG A 25 -4.51 1.19 -9.41
CA ARG A 25 -4.50 1.77 -8.06
C ARG A 25 -5.77 2.59 -7.80
N ARG A 26 -6.17 3.44 -8.74
CA ARG A 26 -7.42 4.21 -8.67
C ARG A 26 -8.64 3.30 -8.49
N GLN A 27 -8.73 2.21 -9.26
CA GLN A 27 -9.83 1.25 -9.13
C GLN A 27 -9.84 0.56 -7.76
N ILE A 28 -8.67 0.19 -7.23
CA ILE A 28 -8.56 -0.46 -5.92
C ILE A 28 -8.95 0.51 -4.79
N TRP A 29 -8.47 1.76 -4.84
CA TRP A 29 -8.88 2.82 -3.93
C TRP A 29 -10.39 3.03 -3.97
N SER A 30 -10.97 3.19 -5.17
CA SER A 30 -12.40 3.37 -5.36
C SER A 30 -13.22 2.23 -4.75
N LYS A 31 -12.80 0.97 -4.98
CA LYS A 31 -13.45 -0.22 -4.39
C LYS A 31 -13.42 -0.20 -2.87
N PHE A 32 -12.27 0.09 -2.26
CA PHE A 32 -12.15 0.09 -0.79
C PHE A 32 -12.90 1.26 -0.14
N ILE A 33 -12.81 2.46 -0.71
CA ILE A 33 -13.53 3.66 -0.26
C ILE A 33 -15.04 3.41 -0.32
N LYS A 34 -15.54 2.92 -1.46
CA LYS A 34 -16.96 2.61 -1.65
C LYS A 34 -17.44 1.53 -0.67
N ARG A 35 -16.67 0.45 -0.51
CA ARG A 35 -17.01 -0.64 0.43
C ARG A 35 -17.05 -0.15 1.88
N ALA A 36 -16.19 0.79 2.25
CA ALA A 36 -16.13 1.36 3.58
C ALA A 36 -17.10 2.54 3.79
N ASN A 37 -17.86 2.94 2.75
CA ASN A 37 -18.77 4.09 2.74
C ASN A 37 -18.10 5.38 3.24
N LEU A 38 -16.90 5.67 2.72
CA LEU A 38 -16.10 6.83 3.12
C LEU A 38 -16.26 7.99 2.14
N PRO A 39 -16.31 9.24 2.61
CA PRO A 39 -16.45 10.44 1.78
C PRO A 39 -15.11 10.87 1.16
N LEU A 40 -14.38 9.93 0.54
CA LEU A 40 -13.05 10.16 -0.03
C LEU A 40 -13.07 9.98 -1.56
N LYS A 41 -12.13 10.62 -2.26
CA LYS A 41 -11.96 10.43 -3.71
C LYS A 41 -10.70 9.60 -3.98
N ALA A 42 -10.84 8.60 -4.85
CA ALA A 42 -9.71 7.73 -5.20
C ALA A 42 -8.58 8.48 -5.92
N ASP A 43 -8.91 9.55 -6.64
CA ASP A 43 -7.97 10.39 -7.38
C ASP A 43 -6.97 11.11 -6.46
N ASP A 44 -7.34 11.33 -5.19
CA ASP A 44 -6.46 11.96 -4.20
C ASP A 44 -5.27 11.05 -3.83
N PHE A 45 -5.33 9.75 -4.18
CA PHE A 45 -4.37 8.75 -3.71
C PHE A 45 -3.76 7.86 -4.81
N SER A 46 -4.20 7.99 -6.07
CA SER A 46 -3.79 7.07 -7.15
C SER A 46 -2.36 7.30 -7.64
N ASP A 47 -1.79 8.47 -7.37
CA ASP A 47 -0.41 8.81 -7.71
C ASP A 47 0.62 8.11 -6.80
N TYR A 48 0.24 7.71 -5.60
CA TYR A 48 1.14 6.99 -4.70
C TYR A 48 1.36 5.54 -5.18
N GLU A 49 2.62 5.15 -5.39
CA GLU A 49 3.01 3.79 -5.77
C GLU A 49 2.82 2.79 -4.62
N LEU A 50 1.58 2.35 -4.46
CA LEU A 50 1.14 1.41 -3.42
C LEU A 50 0.57 0.15 -4.07
N ASN A 51 0.87 -1.01 -3.48
CA ASN A 51 0.18 -2.24 -3.85
C ASN A 51 -1.20 -2.35 -3.17
N GLY A 52 -2.02 -3.31 -3.61
CA GLY A 52 -3.38 -3.46 -3.09
C GLY A 52 -3.45 -3.80 -1.59
N ARG A 53 -2.39 -4.37 -1.00
CA ARG A 53 -2.32 -4.65 0.44
C ARG A 53 -2.02 -3.38 1.23
N GLU A 54 -1.08 -2.58 0.75
CA GLU A 54 -0.79 -1.27 1.32
C GLU A 54 -2.00 -0.37 1.33
N ILE A 55 -2.70 -0.23 0.20
CA ILE A 55 -3.90 0.61 0.08
C ILE A 55 -4.92 0.24 1.18
N ARG A 56 -5.18 -1.06 1.36
CA ARG A 56 -6.12 -1.55 2.38
C ARG A 56 -5.66 -1.22 3.80
N ASN A 57 -4.37 -1.45 4.09
CA ASN A 57 -3.80 -1.23 5.41
C ASN A 57 -3.78 0.25 5.77
N ILE A 58 -3.43 1.12 4.81
CA ILE A 58 -3.46 2.58 4.96
C ILE A 58 -4.87 3.05 5.31
N LEU A 59 -5.87 2.63 4.53
CA LEU A 59 -7.26 3.03 4.77
C LEU A 59 -7.74 2.57 6.16
N HIS A 60 -7.36 1.35 6.55
CA HIS A 60 -7.69 0.81 7.87
C HIS A 60 -7.03 1.61 9.01
N ALA A 61 -5.73 1.88 8.90
CA ALA A 61 -4.96 2.62 9.89
C ALA A 61 -5.46 4.07 10.01
N ALA A 62 -5.66 4.76 8.89
CA ALA A 62 -6.17 6.14 8.88
C ALA A 62 -7.55 6.22 9.56
N ARG A 63 -8.45 5.28 9.27
CA ARG A 63 -9.76 5.20 9.93
C ARG A 63 -9.65 4.95 11.44
N LEU A 64 -8.75 4.06 11.85
CA LEU A 64 -8.53 3.77 13.28
C LEU A 64 -7.98 5.00 14.01
N LEU A 65 -7.02 5.71 13.41
CA LEU A 65 -6.45 6.93 13.96
C LEU A 65 -7.49 8.05 14.08
N ALA A 66 -8.31 8.26 13.04
CA ALA A 66 -9.39 9.24 13.08
C ALA A 66 -10.41 8.92 14.19
N LYS A 67 -10.84 7.65 14.27
CA LYS A 67 -11.75 7.16 15.33
C LYS A 67 -11.16 7.38 16.72
N ASN A 68 -9.88 7.08 16.93
CA ASN A 68 -9.22 7.26 18.23
C ASN A 68 -9.12 8.75 18.63
N LYS A 69 -9.02 9.65 17.65
CA LYS A 69 -9.00 11.11 17.86
C LYS A 69 -10.40 11.73 17.95
N GLY A 70 -11.47 10.94 17.83
CA GLY A 70 -12.85 11.43 17.82
C GLY A 70 -13.18 12.32 16.62
N ARG A 71 -12.48 12.15 15.49
CA ARG A 71 -12.66 12.93 14.26
C ARG A 71 -13.14 12.03 13.14
N GLU A 72 -13.82 12.62 12.15
CA GLU A 72 -14.10 11.93 10.90
C GLU A 72 -12.82 11.72 10.09
N LEU A 73 -12.80 10.65 9.30
CA LEU A 73 -11.67 10.35 8.43
C LEU A 73 -11.62 11.37 7.29
N SER A 74 -10.53 12.15 7.22
CA SER A 74 -10.27 13.07 6.12
C SER A 74 -9.20 12.56 5.16
N ALA A 75 -9.10 13.17 3.98
CA ALA A 75 -8.07 12.82 2.99
C ALA A 75 -6.66 13.10 3.53
N GLU A 76 -6.50 14.16 4.33
CA GLU A 76 -5.23 14.52 4.97
C GLU A 76 -4.75 13.39 5.89
N ASN A 77 -5.64 12.77 6.68
CA ASN A 77 -5.25 11.66 7.54
C ASN A 77 -4.74 10.44 6.76
N VAL A 78 -5.31 10.19 5.57
CA VAL A 78 -4.85 9.12 4.69
C VAL A 78 -3.47 9.46 4.13
N VAL A 79 -3.26 10.70 3.67
CA VAL A 79 -1.98 11.19 3.18
C VAL A 79 -0.89 11.12 4.25
N ASP A 80 -1.19 11.48 5.49
CA ASP A 80 -0.24 11.38 6.61
C ASP A 80 0.24 9.94 6.82
N VAL A 81 -0.69 8.98 6.80
CA VAL A 81 -0.35 7.55 6.93
C VAL A 81 0.47 7.05 5.74
N ILE A 82 0.20 7.54 4.53
CA ILE A 82 1.00 7.22 3.34
C ILE A 82 2.44 7.72 3.52
N LYS A 83 2.63 8.97 3.95
CA LYS A 83 3.95 9.57 4.16
C LYS A 83 4.77 8.79 5.20
N ILE A 84 4.17 8.45 6.34
CA ILE A 84 4.82 7.63 7.38
C ILE A 84 5.33 6.29 6.81
N ILE A 85 4.54 5.64 5.96
CA ILE A 85 4.95 4.37 5.33
C ILE A 85 6.08 4.58 4.30
N GLN A 86 6.06 5.69 3.57
CA GLN A 86 7.11 6.02 2.60
C GLN A 86 8.43 6.36 3.29
N GLU A 87 8.41 7.13 4.38
CA GLU A 87 9.56 7.45 5.22
C GLU A 87 10.17 6.16 5.78
N PHE A 88 9.36 5.28 6.38
CA PHE A 88 9.83 3.99 6.89
C PHE A 88 10.46 3.10 5.80
N ARG A 89 9.95 3.15 4.57
CA ARG A 89 10.56 2.43 3.42
C ARG A 89 11.91 3.00 3.04
N GLN A 90 12.07 4.32 3.07
CA GLN A 90 13.34 4.98 2.78
C GLN A 90 14.39 4.56 3.83
N GLU A 91 14.07 4.70 5.12
CA GLU A 91 14.95 4.31 6.22
C GLU A 91 15.40 2.84 6.13
N THR A 92 14.44 1.92 5.92
CA THR A 92 14.74 0.49 5.80
C THR A 92 15.56 0.13 4.55
N SER A 93 15.46 0.93 3.48
CA SER A 93 16.28 0.75 2.28
C SER A 93 17.71 1.24 2.47
N GLU A 94 17.91 2.32 3.23
CA GLU A 94 19.22 2.88 3.58
C GLU A 94 19.99 1.95 4.53
N MET A 95 19.32 1.37 5.53
CA MET A 95 19.92 0.39 6.44
C MET A 95 20.43 -0.86 5.70
N LYS A 96 19.76 -1.29 4.63
CA LYS A 96 20.20 -2.43 3.82
C LYS A 96 21.46 -2.10 3.01
N LYS A 97 21.53 -0.90 2.42
CA LYS A 97 22.73 -0.45 1.69
C LYS A 97 23.97 -0.28 2.55
N ASN A 98 23.81 0.02 3.84
CA ASN A 98 24.93 0.20 4.76
C ASN A 98 25.46 -1.11 5.36
N ASN A 99 24.73 -2.22 5.18
CA ASN A 99 25.09 -3.54 5.68
C ASN A 99 25.56 -4.51 4.57
N ASP A 100 25.57 -4.05 3.32
CA ASP A 100 26.14 -4.72 2.14
C ASP A 100 27.47 -4.05 1.76
#